data_AF-W4LNL8-F1
#
_entry.id   AF-W4LNL8-F1
#
_cell.length_a   1.000
_cell.length_b   1.000
_cell.length_c   1.000
_cell.angle_alpha   90.00
_cell.angle_beta   90.00
_cell.angle_gamma   90.00
#
_symmetry.space_group_name_H-M   'P 1'
#
loop_
_entity.id
_entity.type
_entity.pdbx_description
1 polymer ?
#
loop_
_entity_poly.entity_id
_entity_poly.type
_entity_poly.pdbx_seq_one_letter_code
_entity_poly.pdbx_strand_id
1 'polypeptide(L)'
;MSKQTFYHVDTAIFKALWSWAKRRHPMKPRQWVADKYFATRNGRAWTFRGTSVDSKGKPYEVTLVRAGDTPIKRHVKIKGAANPYDPEWEVYFENRLGVKMAHQLRGRRQLLHLWQQQNGLCPMCHQKITRLTGWHNHHIVWRSHGGSDTADNRVLLHPNCHRQVHHQSLDVASPRSQQSV
;
A
#
# COMPACT_ATOMS: atom_id res chain seq x y z
N MET A 1 15.35 15.26 2.08
CA MET A 1 16.31 14.22 1.66
C MET A 1 15.83 13.42 0.45
N SER A 2 14.85 12.51 0.52
CA SER A 2 14.54 11.61 -0.64
C SER A 2 14.13 12.31 -1.96
N LYS A 3 13.38 13.43 -1.92
CA LYS A 3 12.93 14.10 -3.15
C LYS A 3 14.07 14.81 -3.91
N GLN A 4 15.02 15.41 -3.19
CA GLN A 4 16.21 16.05 -3.78
C GLN A 4 17.12 15.03 -4.45
N THR A 5 17.26 13.83 -3.87
CA THR A 5 18.00 12.72 -4.48
C THR A 5 17.36 12.28 -5.79
N PHE A 6 16.03 12.16 -5.86
CA PHE A 6 15.35 11.84 -7.11
C PHE A 6 15.56 12.91 -8.19
N TYR A 7 15.54 14.19 -7.84
CA TYR A 7 15.86 15.25 -8.79
C TYR A 7 17.32 15.17 -9.29
N HIS A 8 18.26 14.79 -8.44
CA HIS A 8 19.66 14.57 -8.86
C HIS A 8 19.75 13.42 -9.88
N VAL A 9 19.05 12.32 -9.64
CA VAL A 9 18.98 11.19 -10.57
C VAL A 9 18.35 11.61 -11.90
N ASP A 10 17.20 12.30 -11.87
CA ASP A 10 16.55 12.81 -13.08
C ASP A 10 17.48 13.73 -13.89
N THR A 11 18.24 14.59 -13.20
CA THR A 11 19.22 15.49 -13.83
C THR A 11 20.36 14.71 -14.49
N ALA A 12 20.88 13.68 -13.82
CA ALA A 12 21.94 12.83 -14.36
C ALA A 12 21.46 12.06 -15.60
N ILE A 13 20.25 11.48 -15.54
CA ILE A 13 19.61 10.79 -16.66
C ILE A 13 19.43 11.75 -17.84
N PHE A 14 18.91 12.95 -17.60
CA PHE A 14 18.76 13.96 -18.64
C PHE A 14 20.08 14.31 -19.32
N LYS A 15 21.16 14.56 -18.55
CA LYS A 15 22.49 14.87 -19.10
C LYS A 15 23.03 13.73 -19.97
N ALA A 16 22.82 12.48 -19.55
CA ALA A 16 23.22 11.30 -20.32
C ALA A 16 22.43 11.20 -21.64
N LEU A 17 21.10 11.35 -21.59
CA LEU A 17 20.24 11.32 -22.77
C LEU A 17 20.56 12.45 -23.75
N TRP A 18 20.77 13.67 -23.25
CA TRP A 18 21.12 14.81 -24.09
C TRP A 18 22.48 14.62 -24.79
N SER A 19 23.47 14.11 -24.07
CA SER A 19 24.80 13.83 -24.63
C SER A 19 24.73 12.72 -25.68
N TRP A 20 23.97 11.67 -25.42
CA TRP A 20 23.68 10.61 -26.40
C TRP A 20 22.97 11.15 -27.65
N ALA A 21 21.90 11.93 -27.48
CA ALA A 21 21.10 12.46 -28.59
C ALA A 21 21.94 13.37 -29.51
N LYS A 22 22.78 14.25 -28.92
CA LYS A 22 23.71 15.08 -29.68
C LYS A 22 24.75 14.25 -30.45
N ARG A 23 25.35 13.23 -29.82
CA ARG A 23 26.32 12.35 -30.48
C ARG A 23 25.72 11.57 -31.64
N ARG A 24 24.43 11.19 -31.55
CA ARG A 24 23.73 10.45 -32.60
C ARG A 24 23.43 11.31 -33.84
N HIS A 25 23.36 12.63 -33.69
CA HIS A 25 23.02 13.56 -34.77
C HIS A 25 24.01 14.74 -34.82
N PRO A 26 25.29 14.49 -35.17
CA PRO A 26 26.33 15.51 -35.13
C PRO A 26 26.10 16.66 -36.10
N MET A 27 25.40 16.40 -37.22
CA MET A 27 25.12 17.40 -38.27
C MET A 27 23.77 18.10 -38.11
N LYS A 28 22.97 17.77 -37.09
CA LYS A 28 21.66 18.38 -36.89
C LYS A 28 21.73 19.50 -35.84
N PRO A 29 20.96 20.58 -36.01
CA PRO A 29 20.92 21.65 -35.01
C PRO A 29 20.35 21.12 -33.70
N ARG A 30 20.80 21.70 -32.58
CA ARG A 30 20.40 21.26 -31.23
C ARG A 30 18.89 21.31 -31.02
N GLN A 31 18.22 22.30 -31.62
CA GLN A 31 16.77 22.42 -31.56
C GLN A 31 16.07 21.21 -32.21
N TRP A 32 16.51 20.79 -33.40
CA TRP A 32 15.98 19.59 -34.04
C TRP A 32 16.21 18.32 -33.21
N VAL A 33 17.37 18.20 -32.54
CA VAL A 33 17.64 17.08 -31.63
C VAL A 33 16.70 17.10 -30.43
N ALA A 34 16.40 18.29 -29.88
CA ALA A 34 15.42 18.45 -28.81
C ALA A 34 14.02 18.03 -29.27
N ASP A 35 13.53 18.54 -30.40
CA ASP A 35 12.19 18.27 -30.92
C ASP A 35 11.98 16.79 -31.29
N LYS A 36 13.06 16.12 -31.72
CA LYS A 36 13.03 14.69 -32.06
C LYS A 36 12.80 13.81 -30.83
N TYR A 37 13.56 14.06 -29.75
CA TYR A 37 13.63 13.15 -28.60
C TYR A 37 12.84 13.62 -27.38
N PHE A 38 12.51 14.90 -27.31
CA PHE A 38 11.87 15.51 -26.16
C PHE A 38 10.59 16.21 -26.58
N ALA A 39 9.59 16.17 -25.71
CA ALA A 39 8.32 16.86 -25.91
C ALA A 39 7.83 17.48 -24.59
N THR A 40 6.87 18.39 -24.72
CA THR A 40 6.10 18.88 -23.57
C THR A 40 4.91 17.96 -23.35
N ARG A 41 4.83 17.33 -22.17
CA ARG A 41 3.72 16.44 -21.81
C ARG A 41 3.18 16.83 -20.45
N ASN A 42 1.86 16.96 -20.32
CA ASN A 42 1.19 17.35 -19.06
C ASN A 42 1.79 18.62 -18.41
N GLY A 43 2.05 19.65 -19.21
CA GLY A 43 2.64 20.91 -18.76
C GLY A 43 4.14 20.85 -18.44
N ARG A 44 4.82 19.73 -18.73
CA ARG A 44 6.25 19.55 -18.43
C ARG A 44 7.06 19.39 -19.70
N ALA A 45 7.91 20.38 -19.95
CA ALA A 45 8.90 20.35 -21.03
C ALA A 45 10.02 19.33 -20.77
N TRP A 46 10.77 19.01 -21.82
CA TRP A 46 11.92 18.10 -21.76
C TRP A 46 11.57 16.69 -21.29
N THR A 47 10.40 16.18 -21.68
CA THR A 47 10.02 14.79 -21.45
C THR A 47 10.56 13.93 -22.58
N PHE A 48 11.49 13.02 -22.27
CA PHE A 48 12.03 12.10 -23.26
C PHE A 48 10.95 11.14 -23.76
N ARG A 49 10.81 11.03 -25.08
CA ARG A 49 9.81 10.19 -25.75
C ARG A 49 10.45 9.22 -26.75
N GLY A 50 9.74 8.14 -26.99
CA GLY A 50 10.07 7.15 -28.02
C GLY A 50 8.81 6.43 -28.48
N THR A 51 8.97 5.54 -29.47
CA THR A 51 7.87 4.69 -29.96
C THR A 51 8.18 3.26 -29.57
N SER A 52 7.19 2.57 -29.01
CA SER A 52 7.22 1.13 -28.73
C SER A 52 6.05 0.45 -29.46
N VAL A 53 6.12 -0.86 -29.62
CA VAL A 53 5.06 -1.67 -30.25
C VAL A 53 4.33 -2.46 -29.17
N ASP A 54 3.01 -2.51 -29.22
CA ASP A 54 2.21 -3.32 -28.29
C ASP A 54 2.21 -4.81 -28.69
N SER A 55 1.59 -5.65 -27.85
CA SER A 55 1.47 -7.09 -28.12
C SER A 55 0.64 -7.43 -29.37
N LYS A 56 -0.04 -6.45 -29.97
CA LYS A 56 -0.85 -6.58 -31.18
C LYS A 56 -0.19 -5.92 -32.40
N GLY A 57 1.07 -5.48 -32.29
CA GLY A 57 1.79 -4.84 -33.40
C GLY A 57 1.50 -3.36 -33.62
N LYS A 58 0.68 -2.72 -32.77
CA LYS A 58 0.34 -1.30 -32.90
C LYS A 58 1.42 -0.42 -32.25
N PRO A 59 1.97 0.58 -32.97
CA PRO A 59 2.91 1.52 -32.38
C PRO A 59 2.18 2.45 -31.38
N TYR A 60 2.84 2.72 -30.26
CA TYR A 60 2.40 3.69 -29.27
C TYR A 60 3.58 4.50 -28.72
N GLU A 61 3.30 5.73 -28.31
CA GLU A 61 4.31 6.61 -27.72
C GLU A 61 4.57 6.21 -26.26
N VAL A 62 5.85 6.00 -25.94
CA VAL A 62 6.35 5.80 -24.59
C VAL A 62 7.11 7.04 -24.14
N THR A 63 6.97 7.40 -22.87
CA THR A 63 7.76 8.48 -22.27
C THR A 63 8.49 7.99 -21.05
N LEU A 64 9.68 8.55 -20.83
CA LEU A 64 10.46 8.25 -19.65
C LEU A 64 9.78 8.82 -18.39
N VAL A 65 9.51 7.96 -17.42
CA VAL A 65 8.99 8.34 -16.11
C VAL A 65 10.11 8.97 -15.29
N ARG A 66 9.82 10.08 -14.60
CA ARG A 66 10.79 10.73 -13.71
C ARG A 66 10.83 10.02 -12.36
N ALA A 67 12.02 9.87 -11.80
CA ALA A 67 12.20 9.39 -10.44
C ALA A 67 11.45 10.29 -9.45
N GLY A 68 11.45 11.61 -9.67
CA GLY A 68 10.77 12.57 -8.81
C GLY A 68 9.24 12.44 -8.76
N ASP A 69 8.63 11.74 -9.72
CA ASP A 69 7.19 11.46 -9.73
C ASP A 69 6.81 10.27 -8.84
N THR A 70 7.79 9.48 -8.39
CA THR A 70 7.54 8.36 -7.48
C THR A 70 7.16 8.90 -6.10
N PRO A 71 5.94 8.63 -5.61
CA PRO A 71 5.52 9.14 -4.30
C PRO A 71 6.34 8.48 -3.20
N ILE A 72 6.88 9.31 -2.30
CA ILE A 72 7.65 8.84 -1.15
C ILE A 72 6.66 8.27 -0.12
N LYS A 73 6.53 6.94 -0.09
CA LYS A 73 5.77 6.23 0.94
C LYS A 73 6.63 6.02 2.18
N ARG A 74 6.26 6.68 3.28
CA ARG A 74 6.92 6.49 4.58
C ARG A 74 6.39 5.20 5.20
N HIS A 75 7.30 4.29 5.52
CA HIS A 75 6.99 3.06 6.23
C HIS A 75 7.40 3.25 7.69
N VAL A 76 6.51 2.89 8.62
CA VAL A 76 6.83 2.86 10.04
C VAL A 76 7.67 1.60 10.29
N LYS A 77 8.86 1.77 10.87
CA LYS A 77 9.73 0.65 11.22
C LYS A 77 9.07 -0.24 12.28
N ILE A 78 9.35 -1.53 12.21
CA ILE A 78 9.03 -2.46 13.29
C ILE A 78 9.92 -2.08 14.49
N LYS A 79 9.30 -1.77 15.64
CA LYS A 79 9.95 -1.70 16.96
C LYS A 79 10.91 -2.89 17.15
N GLY A 80 12.17 -2.61 17.46
CA GLY A 80 13.24 -3.63 17.50
C GLY A 80 13.02 -4.72 18.54
N ALA A 81 12.43 -4.38 19.69
CA ALA A 81 12.09 -5.34 20.74
C ALA A 81 10.85 -6.20 20.43
N ALA A 82 10.15 -5.97 19.32
CA ALA A 82 8.89 -6.64 19.06
C ALA A 82 9.07 -8.10 18.63
N ASN A 83 8.58 -9.01 19.48
CA ASN A 83 8.58 -10.45 19.23
C ASN A 83 7.17 -10.93 18.81
N PRO A 84 6.98 -11.51 17.60
CA PRO A 84 5.68 -12.03 17.16
C PRO A 84 5.12 -13.18 18.00
N TYR A 85 5.95 -13.84 18.80
CA TYR A 85 5.57 -14.98 19.65
C TYR A 85 5.35 -14.58 21.10
N ASP A 86 5.56 -13.30 21.43
CA ASP A 86 5.36 -12.78 22.77
C ASP A 86 3.98 -12.10 22.84
N PRO A 87 3.09 -12.54 23.74
CA PRO A 87 1.75 -11.98 23.89
C PRO A 87 1.72 -10.47 24.15
N GLU A 88 2.77 -9.89 24.76
CA GLU A 88 2.87 -8.44 24.98
C GLU A 88 2.76 -7.64 23.67
N TRP A 89 3.19 -8.24 22.55
CA TRP A 89 3.23 -7.58 21.25
C TRP A 89 2.02 -7.85 20.37
N GLU A 90 1.04 -8.64 20.81
CA GLU A 90 -0.12 -9.06 20.00
C GLU A 90 -0.89 -7.84 19.45
N VAL A 91 -1.30 -6.94 20.35
CA VAL A 91 -2.01 -5.68 20.02
C VAL A 91 -1.23 -4.85 18.99
N TYR A 92 0.10 -4.86 19.08
CA TYR A 92 0.96 -4.11 18.17
C TYR A 92 1.04 -4.72 16.77
N PHE A 93 1.01 -6.05 16.65
CA PHE A 93 0.94 -6.74 15.36
C PHE A 93 -0.45 -6.65 14.72
N GLU A 94 -1.52 -6.78 15.51
CA GLU A 94 -2.91 -6.61 15.07
C GLU A 94 -3.16 -5.22 14.46
N ASN A 95 -2.75 -4.16 15.17
CA ASN A 95 -2.90 -2.79 14.67
C ASN A 95 -2.19 -2.57 13.33
N ARG A 96 -0.97 -3.10 13.19
CA ARG A 96 -0.20 -2.98 11.95
C ARG A 96 -0.79 -3.82 10.83
N LEU A 97 -1.34 -4.99 11.14
CA LEU A 97 -2.06 -5.81 10.17
C LEU A 97 -3.29 -5.06 9.66
N GLY A 98 -4.09 -4.45 10.55
CA GLY A 98 -5.25 -3.64 10.19
C GLY A 98 -4.90 -2.50 9.23
N VAL A 99 -3.86 -1.71 9.54
CA VAL A 99 -3.37 -0.63 8.68
C VAL A 99 -2.90 -1.19 7.33
N LYS A 100 -2.09 -2.26 7.33
CA LYS A 100 -1.60 -2.89 6.09
C LYS A 100 -2.76 -3.37 5.21
N MET A 101 -3.78 -3.98 5.80
CA MET A 101 -4.97 -4.46 5.09
C MET A 101 -5.77 -3.30 4.48
N ALA A 102 -5.96 -2.21 5.22
CA ALA A 102 -6.66 -1.02 4.74
C ALA A 102 -5.96 -0.33 3.55
N HIS A 103 -4.64 -0.50 3.39
CA HIS A 103 -3.89 0.07 2.26
C HIS A 103 -3.79 -0.85 1.03
N GLN A 104 -4.09 -2.14 1.15
CA GLN A 104 -3.96 -3.12 0.06
C GLN A 104 -5.33 -3.54 -0.47
N LEU A 105 -5.48 -3.70 -1.80
CA LEU A 105 -6.76 -4.12 -2.41
C LEU A 105 -7.26 -5.48 -1.89
N ARG A 106 -6.34 -6.44 -1.71
CA ARG A 106 -6.68 -7.76 -1.14
C ARG A 106 -7.11 -7.63 0.33
N GLY A 107 -6.40 -6.83 1.12
CA GLY A 107 -6.73 -6.59 2.52
C GLY A 107 -8.06 -5.87 2.71
N ARG A 108 -8.37 -4.86 1.88
CA ARG A 108 -9.68 -4.19 1.87
C ARG A 108 -10.82 -5.15 1.62
N ARG A 109 -10.66 -6.07 0.66
CA ARG A 109 -11.65 -7.13 0.39
C ARG A 109 -11.86 -8.03 1.60
N GLN A 110 -10.78 -8.42 2.30
CA GLN A 110 -10.87 -9.21 3.53
C GLN A 110 -11.58 -8.45 4.67
N LEU A 111 -11.26 -7.17 4.88
CA LEU A 111 -11.96 -6.35 5.89
C LEU A 111 -13.45 -6.21 5.59
N LEU A 112 -13.81 -5.96 4.33
CA LEU A 112 -15.21 -5.89 3.90
C LEU A 112 -15.94 -7.23 4.11
N HIS A 113 -15.27 -8.35 3.82
CA HIS A 113 -15.82 -9.68 4.06
C HIS A 113 -16.12 -9.92 5.55
N LEU A 114 -15.18 -9.60 6.45
CA LEU A 114 -15.39 -9.71 7.89
C LEU A 114 -16.54 -8.80 8.36
N TRP A 115 -16.59 -7.56 7.86
CA TRP A 115 -17.67 -6.64 8.19
C TRP A 115 -19.04 -7.17 7.74
N GLN A 116 -19.13 -7.73 6.53
CA GLN A 116 -20.37 -8.34 6.03
C GLN A 116 -20.79 -9.56 6.85
N GLN A 117 -19.84 -10.45 7.19
CA GLN A 117 -20.11 -11.62 8.05
C GLN A 117 -20.64 -11.24 9.43
N GLN A 118 -20.18 -10.10 9.96
CA GLN A 118 -20.62 -9.57 11.23
C GLN A 118 -21.93 -8.75 11.14
N ASN A 119 -22.57 -8.69 9.96
CA ASN A 119 -23.68 -7.78 9.68
C ASN A 119 -23.37 -6.30 10.04
N GLY A 120 -22.09 -5.93 9.97
CA GLY A 120 -21.58 -4.64 10.39
C GLY A 120 -21.66 -4.36 11.88
N LEU A 121 -21.86 -5.37 12.74
CA LEU A 121 -21.93 -5.24 14.19
C LEU A 121 -20.59 -5.63 14.84
N CYS A 122 -20.26 -4.99 15.96
CA CYS A 122 -19.14 -5.38 16.81
C CYS A 122 -19.54 -6.59 17.67
N PRO A 123 -18.84 -7.73 17.64
CA PRO A 123 -19.18 -8.92 18.43
C PRO A 123 -19.15 -8.71 19.95
N MET A 124 -18.46 -7.68 20.44
CA MET A 124 -18.36 -7.38 21.87
C MET A 124 -19.55 -6.56 22.40
N CYS A 125 -19.90 -5.46 21.73
CA CYS A 125 -20.94 -4.55 22.20
C CYS A 125 -22.23 -4.60 21.39
N HIS A 126 -22.27 -5.37 20.30
CA HIS A 126 -23.38 -5.53 19.37
C HIS A 126 -23.85 -4.24 18.69
N GLN A 127 -23.06 -3.16 18.78
CA GLN A 127 -23.33 -1.90 18.09
C GLN A 127 -22.68 -1.87 16.70
N LYS A 128 -23.21 -1.02 15.81
CA LYS A 128 -22.74 -0.88 14.43
C LYS A 128 -21.29 -0.36 14.39
N ILE A 129 -20.47 -1.01 13.55
CA ILE A 129 -19.17 -0.52 13.11
C ILE A 129 -19.40 0.40 11.92
N THR A 130 -19.07 1.68 12.11
CA THR A 130 -19.21 2.73 11.11
C THR A 130 -17.87 3.38 10.81
N ARG A 131 -17.84 4.25 9.78
CA ARG A 131 -16.65 5.06 9.47
C ARG A 131 -16.27 5.99 10.62
N LEU A 132 -17.23 6.43 11.44
CA LEU A 132 -17.00 7.32 12.58
C LEU A 132 -16.39 6.57 13.76
N THR A 133 -16.91 5.39 14.07
CA THR A 133 -16.41 4.57 15.18
C THR A 133 -15.07 3.91 14.87
N GLY A 134 -14.78 3.69 13.59
CA GLY A 134 -13.63 2.92 13.15
C GLY A 134 -13.72 1.45 13.57
N TRP A 135 -12.64 0.71 13.30
CA TRP A 135 -12.49 -0.70 13.66
C TRP A 135 -11.03 -1.07 13.82
N HIS A 136 -10.76 -2.05 14.67
CA HIS A 136 -9.52 -2.80 14.73
C HIS A 136 -9.76 -4.24 14.28
N ASN A 137 -8.76 -4.84 13.64
CA ASN A 137 -8.75 -6.25 13.29
C ASN A 137 -8.15 -7.03 14.46
N HIS A 138 -8.88 -8.03 14.94
CA HIS A 138 -8.54 -8.82 16.12
C HIS A 138 -8.46 -10.30 15.77
N HIS A 139 -7.44 -10.99 16.28
CA HIS A 139 -7.34 -12.45 16.23
C HIS A 139 -8.05 -13.06 17.43
N ILE A 140 -9.04 -13.93 17.19
CA ILE A 140 -9.83 -14.59 18.24
C ILE A 140 -8.90 -15.42 19.15
N VAL A 141 -8.15 -16.33 18.52
CA VAL A 141 -7.00 -16.98 19.13
C VAL A 141 -5.77 -16.20 18.73
N TRP A 142 -5.04 -15.67 19.71
CA TRP A 142 -3.83 -14.90 19.47
C TRP A 142 -2.80 -15.68 18.67
N ARG A 143 -2.06 -14.97 17.81
CA ARG A 143 -0.99 -15.55 17.00
C ARG A 143 0.13 -16.11 17.88
N SER A 144 0.47 -15.40 18.95
CA SER A 144 1.41 -15.85 19.98
C SER A 144 0.97 -17.15 20.68
N HIS A 145 -0.34 -17.42 20.76
CA HIS A 145 -0.91 -18.66 21.30
C HIS A 145 -1.25 -19.71 20.22
N GLY A 146 -0.67 -19.61 19.02
CA GLY A 146 -0.84 -20.60 17.95
C GLY A 146 -2.05 -20.37 17.04
N GLY A 147 -2.75 -19.23 17.17
CA GLY A 147 -3.84 -18.87 16.29
C GLY A 147 -3.45 -18.73 14.82
N SER A 148 -4.37 -19.10 13.93
CA SER A 148 -4.16 -18.96 12.48
C SER A 148 -4.36 -17.51 12.00
N ASP A 149 -3.80 -17.13 10.85
CA ASP A 149 -4.05 -15.81 10.23
C ASP A 149 -5.12 -15.89 9.12
N THR A 150 -6.12 -16.75 9.32
CA THR A 150 -7.25 -16.94 8.39
C THR A 150 -8.40 -16.00 8.74
N ALA A 151 -9.42 -15.92 7.89
CA ALA A 151 -10.60 -15.10 8.19
C ALA A 151 -11.40 -15.66 9.38
N ASP A 152 -11.40 -16.98 9.58
CA ASP A 152 -12.19 -17.62 10.63
C ASP A 152 -11.66 -17.33 12.03
N ASN A 153 -10.36 -17.06 12.15
CA ASN A 153 -9.71 -16.61 13.38
C ASN A 153 -9.64 -15.08 13.51
N ARG A 154 -10.46 -14.33 12.78
CA ARG A 154 -10.43 -12.86 12.81
C ARG A 154 -11.81 -12.25 12.94
N VAL A 155 -11.87 -11.14 13.67
CA VAL A 155 -13.06 -10.29 13.82
C VAL A 155 -12.71 -8.81 13.82
N LEU A 156 -13.67 -7.98 13.46
CA LEU A 156 -13.59 -6.53 13.59
C LEU A 156 -14.24 -6.10 14.88
N LEU A 157 -13.52 -5.33 15.68
CA LEU A 157 -13.99 -4.73 16.93
C LEU A 157 -13.88 -3.21 16.86
N HIS A 158 -14.71 -2.49 17.62
CA HIS A 158 -14.42 -1.07 17.87
C HIS A 158 -13.09 -0.92 18.60
N PRO A 159 -12.35 0.19 18.42
CA PRO A 159 -11.08 0.42 19.11
C PRO A 159 -11.15 0.27 20.64
N ASN A 160 -12.26 0.71 21.26
CA ASN A 160 -12.45 0.58 22.70
C ASN A 160 -12.78 -0.87 23.11
N CYS A 161 -13.66 -1.56 22.37
CA CYS A 161 -13.97 -2.97 22.62
C CYS A 161 -12.73 -3.85 22.47
N HIS A 162 -11.91 -3.58 21.45
CA HIS A 162 -10.63 -4.23 21.24
C HIS A 162 -9.69 -4.08 22.44
N ARG A 163 -9.58 -2.86 22.99
CA ARG A 163 -8.79 -2.63 24.20
C ARG A 163 -9.35 -3.36 25.42
N GLN A 164 -10.68 -3.41 25.57
CA GLN A 164 -11.33 -4.14 26.67
C GLN A 164 -11.04 -5.63 26.59
N VAL A 165 -11.14 -6.24 25.41
CA VAL A 165 -10.81 -7.65 25.18
C VAL A 165 -9.38 -7.96 25.61
N HIS A 166 -8.43 -7.13 25.22
CA HIS A 166 -7.01 -7.32 25.59
C HIS A 166 -6.74 -7.07 27.07
N HIS A 167 -7.41 -6.12 27.71
CA HIS A 167 -7.19 -5.79 29.13
C HIS A 167 -7.89 -6.78 30.08
N GLN A 168 -9.02 -7.34 29.66
CA GLN A 168 -9.87 -8.19 30.49
C GLN A 168 -9.79 -9.67 30.09
N SER A 169 -8.97 -10.01 29.08
CA SER A 169 -8.84 -11.36 28.52
C SER A 169 -10.19 -12.00 28.18
N LEU A 170 -11.10 -11.22 27.59
CA LEU A 170 -12.44 -11.69 27.23
C LEU A 170 -12.41 -12.48 25.93
N ASP A 171 -13.09 -13.63 25.92
CA ASP A 171 -13.23 -14.44 24.71
C ASP A 171 -14.21 -13.81 23.72
N VAL A 172 -13.78 -13.63 22.48
CA VAL A 172 -14.60 -13.09 21.39
C VAL A 172 -14.90 -14.22 20.41
N ALA A 173 -16.14 -14.72 20.40
CA ALA A 173 -16.53 -15.76 19.45
C ALA A 173 -16.71 -15.20 18.02
N SER A 174 -16.39 -16.04 17.02
CA SER A 174 -16.71 -15.73 15.62
C SER A 174 -18.21 -15.84 15.39
N PRO A 175 -18.84 -14.94 14.62
CA PRO A 175 -20.24 -15.11 14.20
C PRO A 175 -20.47 -16.41 13.42
N ARG A 176 -19.43 -16.95 12.75
CA ARG A 176 -19.50 -18.22 12.02
C ARG A 176 -19.65 -19.44 12.92
N SER A 177 -19.02 -19.44 14.09
CA SER A 177 -19.08 -20.57 15.03
C SER A 177 -20.47 -20.74 15.68
N GLN A 178 -21.37 -19.76 15.55
CA GLN A 178 -22.73 -19.83 16.10
C GLN A 178 -23.78 -20.33 15.10
N GLN A 179 -23.43 -20.55 13.83
CA GLN A 179 -24.36 -21.00 12.77
C GLN A 179 -24.25 -22.50 12.44
N SER A 180 -23.67 -23.30 13.33
CA SER A 180 -23.57 -24.77 13.20
C SER A 180 -24.61 -25.46 14.08
N VAL A 181 -25.90 -25.33 13.75
CA VAL A 181 -27.00 -26.18 14.25
C VAL A 181 -28.02 -26.36 13.15
#